data_AF-A0A1E4Q2M2-F1
#
_entry.id   AF-A0A1E4Q2M2-F1
#
_cell.length_a   1.000
_cell.length_b   1.000
_cell.length_c   1.000
_cell.angle_alpha   90.00
_cell.angle_beta   90.00
_cell.angle_gamma   90.00
#
_symmetry.space_group_name_H-M   'P 1'
#
loop_
_entity.id
_entity.type
_entity.pdbx_description
1 polymer ?
#
loop_
_entity_poly.entity_id
_entity_poly.type
_entity_poly.pdbx_seq_one_letter_code
_entity_poly.pdbx_strand_id
1 'polypeptide(L)'
;MTRTNLPVPSPRDGMDVSRRRFVQGLALGSMAASAGLLGSRPARAAAARIPVVGGIAPPTLSGTEFALEIGQVPVNFTGTQRLAHAINGFAPGPLLRWKEGSEVTLHVTNRLATPTSIHWHGILLPFAMDGVPGLSFPGIAPGETFSYRFPVRQSGTYWYHSHTRFQEQSGLYGAIVVDPAEGERHPADREHVLLLSDWTDDDPEHVYAALKRHSDYYNYAQPTAPEFLHDVRALGWQQALAKRRMWNRMRMSPSDLSDVSGATYTYLLNGVAPAGNWTGLFRPGERVRLRIINGSSMTFFDLAIPGLTMTVIAADGQDVQPVAVDELRIGVAEVYDVLVQPTDDRAYTVFAQSIDRSGFACGTLAPREGMRAPVPPLDPRMRLGMVDMMGAMAMDHGAPGDHAKHQESGAMAGMTMSTPPVHHARTEYGPGVDMRVDMPRSNLDDPGVGLRDNGRRVLTYADLHTLGGPIDPRPPSRTIELHLTGNMERYEWSFDGVKYSDATPIHFRAGERLRVVLVNDT
;
A
#
# COMPACT_ATOMS: atom_id res chain seq x y z
N MET A 1 30.41 38.14 30.68
CA MET A 1 28.99 38.06 30.27
C MET A 1 28.53 36.63 30.48
N THR A 2 27.65 36.48 31.46
CA THR A 2 27.09 35.24 32.00
C THR A 2 26.24 34.52 30.95
N ARG A 3 26.55 33.24 30.69
CA ARG A 3 25.71 32.34 29.90
C ARG A 3 24.51 31.92 30.74
N THR A 4 23.32 32.30 30.30
CA THR A 4 22.04 31.80 30.82
C THR A 4 21.82 30.38 30.32
N ASN A 5 21.84 29.42 31.24
CA ASN A 5 21.42 28.04 31.02
C ASN A 5 19.89 28.00 30.86
N LEU A 6 19.39 27.58 29.70
CA LEU A 6 18.02 27.11 29.55
C LEU A 6 17.96 25.64 30.02
N PRO A 7 16.91 25.22 30.74
CA PRO A 7 16.85 23.89 31.32
C PRO A 7 16.56 22.84 30.24
N VAL A 8 17.38 21.79 30.24
CA VAL A 8 17.13 20.52 29.53
C VAL A 8 15.92 19.84 30.18
N PRO A 9 14.89 19.42 29.43
CA PRO A 9 13.80 18.66 29.99
C PRO A 9 14.31 17.27 30.42
N SER A 10 14.15 16.97 31.70
CA SER A 10 14.39 15.67 32.33
C SER A 10 13.48 14.60 31.71
N PRO A 11 13.97 13.39 31.40
CA PRO A 11 13.13 12.28 30.99
C PRO A 11 12.34 11.81 32.22
N ARG A 12 11.06 12.20 32.29
CA ARG A 12 10.12 11.56 33.21
C ARG A 12 9.25 10.62 32.40
N ASP A 13 9.12 9.44 33.00
CA ASP A 13 8.30 8.29 32.62
C ASP A 13 8.80 7.53 31.39
N GLY A 14 9.59 6.50 31.68
CA GLY A 14 9.85 5.42 30.74
C GLY A 14 8.52 4.90 30.19
N MET A 15 8.37 5.02 28.88
CA MET A 15 7.28 4.39 28.16
C MET A 15 7.42 2.88 28.35
N ASP A 16 6.60 2.37 29.26
CA ASP A 16 6.34 0.97 29.49
C ASP A 16 5.72 0.40 28.21
N VAL A 17 6.58 -0.11 27.31
CA VAL A 17 6.26 -0.80 26.04
C VAL A 17 5.29 -1.99 26.27
N SER A 18 5.01 -2.37 27.52
CA SER A 18 4.06 -3.41 27.89
C SER A 18 2.58 -3.00 27.92
N ARG A 19 2.22 -1.71 27.77
CA ARG A 19 0.82 -1.25 27.95
C ARG A 19 -0.05 -1.18 26.70
N ARG A 20 0.50 -1.28 25.48
CA ARG A 20 -0.29 -1.72 24.32
C ARG A 20 -0.14 -3.23 24.19
N ARG A 21 -0.79 -3.98 25.09
CA ARG A 21 -1.34 -5.28 24.68
C ARG A 21 -2.12 -5.00 23.40
N PHE A 22 -1.87 -5.75 22.34
CA PHE A 22 -2.72 -5.82 21.15
C PHE A 22 -4.19 -5.78 21.61
N VAL A 23 -4.80 -4.60 21.58
CA VAL A 23 -6.19 -4.41 21.99
C VAL A 23 -6.97 -4.87 20.78
N GLN A 24 -7.55 -6.06 20.89
CA GLN A 24 -8.61 -6.49 20.01
C GLN A 24 -9.71 -5.42 20.09
N GLY A 25 -9.77 -4.55 19.08
CA GLY A 25 -10.75 -3.47 19.03
C GLY A 25 -12.13 -4.00 19.35
N LEU A 26 -12.80 -3.40 20.34
CA LEU A 26 -14.18 -3.73 20.66
C LEU A 26 -15.03 -3.40 19.44
N ALA A 27 -15.46 -4.44 18.74
CA ALA A 27 -16.57 -4.37 17.80
C ALA A 27 -17.81 -4.00 18.61
N LEU A 28 -18.15 -2.70 18.71
CA LEU A 28 -19.46 -2.17 19.11
C LEU A 28 -19.42 -0.64 19.01
N GLY A 29 -19.86 -0.08 17.88
CA GLY A 29 -20.26 1.33 17.80
C GLY A 29 -21.61 1.49 18.49
N SER A 30 -21.63 1.76 19.79
CA SER A 30 -22.85 1.90 20.59
C SER A 30 -23.58 3.23 20.31
N MET A 31 -24.88 3.11 20.04
CA MET A 31 -25.85 4.20 19.86
C MET A 31 -25.98 5.10 21.10
N ALA A 32 -26.17 6.41 20.88
CA ALA A 32 -26.89 7.28 21.80
C ALA A 32 -28.18 7.76 21.14
N ALA A 33 -29.30 7.08 21.44
CA ALA A 33 -30.63 7.53 21.09
C ALA A 33 -31.17 8.43 22.22
N SER A 34 -31.24 9.73 21.99
CA SER A 34 -32.01 10.65 22.84
C SER A 34 -33.39 10.88 22.21
N ALA A 35 -34.41 10.23 22.79
CA ALA A 35 -35.80 10.51 22.52
C ALA A 35 -36.23 11.81 23.23
N GLY A 36 -36.83 12.75 22.48
CA GLY A 36 -37.44 13.97 23.02
C GLY A 36 -38.58 14.41 22.11
N LEU A 37 -39.81 14.30 22.64
CA LEU A 37 -41.09 14.62 21.99
C LEU A 37 -41.42 16.13 22.07
N LEU A 38 -42.09 16.59 21.00
CA LEU A 38 -43.06 17.71 20.89
C LEU A 38 -42.56 19.17 20.81
N GLY A 39 -42.78 19.78 19.64
CA GLY A 39 -42.80 21.23 19.41
C GLY A 39 -43.01 21.58 17.94
N SER A 40 -44.12 22.27 17.62
CA SER A 40 -44.67 22.49 16.28
C SER A 40 -44.12 23.72 15.52
N ARG A 41 -43.59 23.49 14.29
CA ARG A 41 -43.45 24.36 13.06
C ARG A 41 -42.60 25.67 13.12
N PRO A 42 -42.11 26.24 11.98
CA PRO A 42 -41.90 25.71 10.60
C PRO A 42 -40.49 25.96 9.98
N ALA A 43 -40.21 25.24 8.89
CA ALA A 43 -39.26 25.48 7.78
C ALA A 43 -37.97 26.31 8.03
N ARG A 44 -36.83 25.60 8.18
CA ARG A 44 -35.49 26.01 7.71
C ARG A 44 -34.63 24.75 7.54
N ALA A 45 -33.97 24.67 6.39
CA ALA A 45 -33.03 23.64 5.93
C ALA A 45 -32.73 22.52 6.94
N ALA A 46 -33.44 21.39 6.81
CA ALA A 46 -33.01 20.16 7.42
C ALA A 46 -31.75 19.70 6.68
N ALA A 47 -30.57 20.03 7.20
CA ALA A 47 -29.39 19.21 6.98
C ALA A 47 -29.79 17.80 7.44
N ALA A 48 -30.02 16.91 6.48
CA ALA A 48 -30.29 15.52 6.77
C ALA A 48 -29.10 15.01 7.57
N ARG A 49 -29.27 14.82 8.88
CA ARG A 49 -28.33 14.09 9.71
C ARG A 49 -28.34 12.67 9.18
N ILE A 50 -27.37 12.33 8.34
CA ILE A 50 -27.16 10.96 7.88
C ILE A 50 -26.84 10.13 9.14
N PRO A 51 -27.67 9.13 9.49
CA PRO A 51 -27.34 8.24 10.60
C PRO A 51 -26.12 7.42 10.20
N VAL A 52 -25.02 7.60 10.93
CA VAL A 52 -23.81 6.79 10.81
C VAL A 52 -24.15 5.38 11.28
N VAL A 53 -24.12 4.41 10.36
CA VAL A 53 -24.39 3.02 10.72
C VAL A 53 -23.07 2.25 10.83
N GLY A 54 -22.59 2.10 12.07
CA GLY A 54 -21.58 1.10 12.38
C GLY A 54 -22.19 -0.30 12.29
N GLY A 55 -21.63 -1.16 11.43
CA GLY A 55 -22.04 -2.56 11.25
C GLY A 55 -22.76 -2.87 9.93
N ILE A 56 -22.99 -1.88 9.06
CA ILE A 56 -23.49 -2.11 7.70
C ILE A 56 -22.35 -1.84 6.73
N ALA A 57 -22.07 -2.80 5.85
CA ALA A 57 -21.11 -2.62 4.75
C ALA A 57 -21.52 -1.39 3.90
N PRO A 58 -20.56 -0.61 3.39
CA PRO A 58 -20.88 0.55 2.57
C PRO A 58 -21.75 0.13 1.37
N PRO A 59 -22.74 0.93 0.98
CA PRO A 59 -23.63 0.58 -0.11
C PRO A 59 -22.87 0.51 -1.44
N THR A 60 -23.37 -0.32 -2.35
CA THR A 60 -22.99 -0.23 -3.76
C THR A 60 -23.88 0.79 -4.45
N LEU A 61 -23.27 1.80 -5.06
CA LEU A 61 -23.95 2.77 -5.91
C LEU A 61 -23.70 2.40 -7.37
N SER A 62 -24.77 2.23 -8.14
CA SER A 62 -24.69 1.91 -9.57
C SER A 62 -25.48 2.90 -10.39
N GLY A 63 -25.03 3.17 -11.61
CA GLY A 63 -25.66 4.13 -12.52
C GLY A 63 -24.63 5.01 -13.22
N THR A 64 -25.10 6.15 -13.73
CA THR A 64 -24.28 7.13 -14.48
C THR A 64 -24.23 8.49 -13.81
N GLU A 65 -25.01 8.72 -12.75
CA GLU A 65 -25.04 9.99 -12.02
C GLU A 65 -25.00 9.71 -10.52
N PHE A 66 -24.06 10.34 -9.82
CA PHE A 66 -23.77 10.08 -8.43
C PHE A 66 -23.71 11.38 -7.64
N ALA A 67 -24.32 11.38 -6.45
CA ALA A 67 -24.12 12.42 -5.45
C ALA A 67 -23.26 11.85 -4.32
N LEU A 68 -22.09 12.46 -4.12
CA LEU A 68 -21.13 12.08 -3.11
C LEU A 68 -20.91 13.25 -2.15
N GLU A 69 -21.13 13.03 -0.87
CA GLU A 69 -20.93 14.02 0.18
C GLU A 69 -19.72 13.63 1.04
N ILE A 70 -18.70 14.48 1.05
CA ILE A 70 -17.51 14.31 1.88
C ILE A 70 -17.78 14.97 3.23
N GLY A 71 -17.65 14.22 4.31
CA GLY A 71 -17.80 14.69 5.68
C GLY A 71 -16.89 13.93 6.65
N GLN A 72 -17.26 13.94 7.92
CA GLN A 72 -16.58 13.15 8.95
C GLN A 72 -17.56 12.29 9.73
N VAL A 73 -17.10 11.11 10.16
CA VAL A 73 -17.87 10.19 11.01
C VAL A 73 -17.03 9.70 12.18
N PRO A 74 -17.63 9.48 13.36
CA PRO A 74 -16.94 8.87 14.47
C PRO A 74 -16.65 7.39 14.17
N VAL A 75 -15.39 6.99 14.35
CA VAL A 75 -14.90 5.60 14.24
C VAL A 75 -14.19 5.20 15.53
N ASN A 76 -14.02 3.89 15.73
CA ASN A 76 -13.29 3.33 16.87
C ASN A 76 -12.62 2.01 16.49
N PHE A 77 -11.48 2.08 15.79
CA PHE A 77 -10.74 0.90 15.38
C PHE A 77 -9.76 0.39 16.45
N THR A 78 -9.28 1.29 17.31
CA THR A 78 -8.19 1.06 18.27
C THR A 78 -8.65 0.92 19.72
N GLY A 79 -9.96 1.09 19.99
CA GLY A 79 -10.50 1.27 21.34
C GLY A 79 -10.67 2.74 21.74
N THR A 80 -10.15 3.69 20.95
CA THR A 80 -10.37 5.13 21.15
C THR A 80 -11.22 5.73 20.03
N GLN A 81 -12.22 6.54 20.38
CA GLN A 81 -13.01 7.25 19.38
C GLN A 81 -12.17 8.30 18.64
N ARG A 82 -12.30 8.32 17.32
CA ARG A 82 -11.67 9.29 16.40
C ARG A 82 -12.67 9.71 15.33
N LEU A 83 -12.37 10.79 14.62
CA LEU A 83 -13.13 11.19 13.43
C LEU A 83 -12.39 10.71 12.19
N ALA A 84 -13.04 9.90 11.38
CA ALA A 84 -12.58 9.56 10.03
C ALA A 84 -13.21 10.50 9.02
N HIS A 85 -12.46 10.84 7.96
CA HIS A 85 -13.07 11.36 6.74
C HIS A 85 -13.92 10.27 6.11
N ALA A 86 -15.08 10.67 5.58
CA ALA A 86 -16.09 9.75 5.10
C ALA A 86 -16.78 10.28 3.85
N ILE A 87 -17.30 9.36 3.05
CA ILE A 87 -18.05 9.64 1.84
C ILE A 87 -19.44 9.04 2.01
N ASN A 88 -20.49 9.86 1.90
CA ASN A 88 -21.87 9.49 2.20
C ASN A 88 -22.05 8.87 3.61
N GLY A 89 -21.21 9.26 4.58
CA GLY A 89 -21.25 8.75 5.94
C GLY A 89 -20.55 7.40 6.16
N PHE A 90 -19.75 6.92 5.20
CA PHE A 90 -18.99 5.67 5.31
C PHE A 90 -17.48 5.91 5.15
N ALA A 91 -16.68 5.13 5.90
CA ALA A 91 -15.23 5.03 5.79
C ALA A 91 -14.82 3.55 5.93
N PRO A 92 -14.43 2.86 4.84
CA PRO A 92 -14.33 3.32 3.45
C PRO A 92 -15.67 3.80 2.88
N GLY A 93 -15.61 4.64 1.85
CA GLY A 93 -16.78 5.13 1.12
C GLY A 93 -17.53 4.04 0.33
N PRO A 94 -18.69 4.39 -0.27
CA PRO A 94 -19.49 3.48 -1.11
C PRO A 94 -18.68 2.82 -2.23
N LEU A 95 -19.02 1.57 -2.57
CA LEU A 95 -18.55 0.97 -3.82
C LEU A 95 -19.24 1.68 -4.98
N LEU A 96 -18.47 2.25 -5.89
CA LEU A 96 -18.99 2.80 -7.14
C LEU A 96 -18.92 1.71 -8.22
N ARG A 97 -20.07 1.28 -8.73
CA ARG A 97 -20.14 0.30 -9.82
C ARG A 97 -20.59 0.96 -11.12
N TRP A 98 -19.69 0.99 -12.09
CA TRP A 98 -19.91 1.60 -13.40
C TRP A 98 -19.98 0.53 -14.49
N LYS A 99 -20.41 0.94 -15.68
CA LYS A 99 -20.38 0.10 -16.87
C LYS A 99 -19.46 0.72 -17.92
N GLU A 100 -18.58 -0.09 -18.51
CA GLU A 100 -17.75 0.33 -19.63
C GLU A 100 -18.63 0.88 -20.78
N GLY A 101 -18.16 1.95 -21.43
CA GLY A 101 -18.88 2.65 -22.48
C GLY A 101 -19.95 3.64 -22.00
N SER A 102 -20.21 3.73 -20.70
CA SER A 102 -21.07 4.77 -20.14
C SER A 102 -20.36 6.12 -19.98
N GLU A 103 -21.11 7.18 -19.75
CA GLU A 103 -20.60 8.46 -19.28
C GLU A 103 -21.05 8.67 -17.84
N VAL A 104 -20.10 8.86 -16.93
CA VAL A 104 -20.40 9.07 -15.51
C VAL A 104 -20.31 10.55 -15.16
N THR A 105 -21.23 10.99 -14.31
CA THR A 105 -21.24 12.31 -13.68
C THR A 105 -21.24 12.14 -12.16
N LEU A 106 -20.25 12.71 -11.47
CA LEU A 106 -20.11 12.61 -10.02
C LEU A 106 -20.13 14.01 -9.41
N HIS A 107 -21.19 14.32 -8.67
CA HIS A 107 -21.34 15.56 -7.91
C HIS A 107 -20.76 15.37 -6.52
N VAL A 108 -19.58 15.93 -6.28
CA VAL A 108 -18.86 15.80 -5.02
C VAL A 108 -19.01 17.08 -4.21
N THR A 109 -19.76 17.01 -3.12
CA THR A 109 -20.00 18.12 -2.19
C THR A 109 -19.07 18.02 -0.98
N ASN A 110 -18.34 19.09 -0.70
CA ASN A 110 -17.46 19.18 0.45
C ASN A 110 -18.21 19.73 1.69
N ARG A 111 -18.35 18.93 2.75
CA ARG A 111 -18.88 19.35 4.06
C ARG A 111 -17.81 19.54 5.14
N LEU A 112 -16.54 19.41 4.79
CA LEU A 112 -15.43 19.68 5.68
C LEU A 112 -15.22 21.19 5.85
N ALA A 113 -14.48 21.57 6.90
CA ALA A 113 -14.02 22.94 7.09
C ALA A 113 -12.77 23.28 6.25
N THR A 114 -12.18 22.29 5.59
CA THR A 114 -10.97 22.40 4.76
C THR A 114 -11.27 22.04 3.30
N PRO A 115 -10.46 22.48 2.33
CA PRO A 115 -10.54 21.98 0.96
C PRO A 115 -10.41 20.45 0.90
N THR A 116 -10.98 19.84 -0.13
CA THR A 116 -10.89 18.39 -0.38
C THR A 116 -10.83 18.11 -1.88
N SER A 117 -10.66 16.86 -2.25
CA SER A 117 -10.66 16.37 -3.62
C SER A 117 -11.02 14.88 -3.65
N ILE A 118 -11.36 14.38 -4.83
CA ILE A 118 -11.35 12.94 -5.13
C ILE A 118 -10.55 12.74 -6.41
N HIS A 119 -9.53 11.90 -6.34
CA HIS A 119 -8.84 11.33 -7.48
C HIS A 119 -9.39 9.92 -7.79
N TRP A 120 -9.51 9.61 -9.07
CA TRP A 120 -10.10 8.37 -9.58
C TRP A 120 -8.98 7.43 -10.02
N HIS A 121 -8.39 6.72 -9.06
CA HIS A 121 -7.15 5.97 -9.25
C HIS A 121 -7.27 4.93 -10.37
N GLY A 122 -6.40 5.05 -11.38
CA GLY A 122 -6.32 4.17 -12.54
C GLY A 122 -7.33 4.45 -13.64
N ILE A 123 -8.27 5.39 -13.46
CA ILE A 123 -9.30 5.71 -14.47
C ILE A 123 -8.71 6.59 -15.58
N LEU A 124 -8.95 6.22 -16.85
CA LEU A 124 -8.54 7.00 -18.02
C LEU A 124 -9.57 8.11 -18.29
N LEU A 125 -9.22 9.33 -17.91
CA LEU A 125 -10.09 10.50 -17.98
C LEU A 125 -9.37 11.75 -18.52
N PRO A 126 -10.10 12.81 -18.94
CA PRO A 126 -9.49 14.10 -19.23
C PRO A 126 -8.83 14.68 -17.98
N PHE A 127 -7.61 15.22 -18.09
CA PHE A 127 -6.82 15.64 -16.92
C PHE A 127 -7.57 16.59 -15.97
N ALA A 128 -8.44 17.48 -16.47
CA ALA A 128 -9.23 18.39 -15.63
C ALA A 128 -10.22 17.67 -14.67
N MET A 129 -10.52 16.40 -14.92
CA MET A 129 -11.37 15.53 -14.10
C MET A 129 -10.57 14.62 -13.17
N ASP A 130 -9.25 14.76 -13.14
CA ASP A 130 -8.34 13.86 -12.40
C ASP A 130 -8.36 14.11 -10.88
N GLY A 131 -8.78 15.29 -10.46
CA GLY A 131 -9.00 15.59 -9.04
C GLY A 131 -7.75 15.78 -8.21
N VAL A 132 -6.65 16.28 -8.79
CA VAL A 132 -5.38 16.60 -8.12
C VAL A 132 -5.25 18.11 -7.91
N PRO A 133 -5.45 18.64 -6.68
CA PRO A 133 -5.33 20.07 -6.41
C PRO A 133 -3.95 20.64 -6.76
N GLY A 134 -3.92 21.79 -7.42
CA GLY A 134 -2.69 22.45 -7.85
C GLY A 134 -2.08 21.92 -9.16
N LEU A 135 -2.62 20.82 -9.69
CA LEU A 135 -2.25 20.27 -11.00
C LEU A 135 -3.43 20.29 -11.98
N SER A 136 -4.49 19.55 -11.69
CA SER A 136 -5.64 19.43 -12.59
C SER A 136 -6.73 20.47 -12.36
N PHE A 137 -6.85 20.94 -11.12
CA PHE A 137 -7.89 21.89 -10.67
C PHE A 137 -7.52 22.51 -9.30
N PRO A 138 -8.27 23.47 -8.74
CA PRO A 138 -7.91 24.13 -7.48
C PRO A 138 -8.29 23.36 -6.18
N GLY A 139 -9.00 22.24 -6.28
CA GLY A 139 -9.64 21.61 -5.11
C GLY A 139 -11.10 22.04 -4.92
N ILE A 140 -11.86 21.32 -4.09
CA ILE A 140 -13.25 21.61 -3.75
C ILE A 140 -13.27 22.38 -2.43
N ALA A 141 -13.66 23.66 -2.44
CA ALA A 141 -13.68 24.47 -1.22
C ALA A 141 -14.80 24.04 -0.26
N PRO A 142 -14.70 24.37 1.04
CA PRO A 142 -15.76 24.11 2.02
C PRO A 142 -17.14 24.59 1.57
N GLY A 143 -18.14 23.70 1.60
CA GLY A 143 -19.51 23.99 1.20
C GLY A 143 -19.79 23.96 -0.31
N GLU A 144 -18.75 23.85 -1.15
CA GLU A 144 -18.90 23.81 -2.60
C GLU A 144 -19.15 22.39 -3.13
N THR A 145 -19.61 22.31 -4.38
CA THR A 145 -19.77 21.06 -5.13
C THR A 145 -19.00 21.16 -6.44
N PHE A 146 -18.16 20.16 -6.71
CA PHE A 146 -17.52 19.99 -8.00
C PHE A 146 -18.16 18.82 -8.74
N SER A 147 -18.34 18.96 -10.06
CA SER A 147 -18.96 17.92 -10.89
C SER A 147 -17.92 17.33 -11.83
N TYR A 148 -17.53 16.09 -11.56
CA TYR A 148 -16.69 15.30 -12.45
C TYR A 148 -17.56 14.72 -13.55
N ARG A 149 -17.14 14.80 -14.81
CA ARG A 149 -17.87 14.17 -15.93
C ARG A 149 -16.90 13.63 -16.97
N PHE A 150 -16.96 12.33 -17.25
CA PHE A 150 -16.09 11.68 -18.21
C PHE A 150 -16.67 10.36 -18.75
N PRO A 151 -16.28 9.95 -19.97
CA PRO A 151 -16.60 8.63 -20.50
C PRO A 151 -15.76 7.55 -19.81
N VAL A 152 -16.39 6.42 -19.47
CA VAL A 152 -15.73 5.23 -18.94
C VAL A 152 -15.31 4.33 -20.10
N ARG A 153 -14.00 4.14 -20.30
CA ARG A 153 -13.42 3.51 -21.51
C ARG A 153 -12.64 2.23 -21.25
N GLN A 154 -12.72 1.73 -20.02
CA GLN A 154 -12.02 0.55 -19.54
C GLN A 154 -12.96 -0.22 -18.61
N SER A 155 -12.57 -1.43 -18.24
CA SER A 155 -13.24 -2.26 -17.25
C SER A 155 -12.22 -2.77 -16.22
N GLY A 156 -12.69 -3.34 -15.11
CA GLY A 156 -11.82 -3.89 -14.06
C GLY A 156 -12.05 -3.29 -12.68
N THR A 157 -11.11 -3.54 -11.77
CA THR A 157 -11.13 -3.05 -10.39
C THR A 157 -10.25 -1.82 -10.26
N TYR A 158 -10.78 -0.78 -9.62
CA TYR A 158 -10.11 0.48 -9.36
C TYR A 158 -10.53 1.02 -7.99
N TRP A 159 -10.08 2.21 -7.63
CA TRP A 159 -10.46 2.85 -6.38
C TRP A 159 -10.42 4.37 -6.52
N TYR A 160 -10.91 5.07 -5.50
CA TYR A 160 -10.88 6.52 -5.43
C TYR A 160 -10.44 6.94 -4.04
N HIS A 161 -9.74 8.07 -3.95
CA HIS A 161 -9.25 8.60 -2.69
C HIS A 161 -9.04 10.10 -2.76
N SER A 162 -8.92 10.76 -1.60
CA SER A 162 -8.51 12.16 -1.58
C SER A 162 -7.09 12.31 -2.13
N HIS A 163 -6.87 13.38 -2.89
CA HIS A 163 -5.53 13.83 -3.26
C HIS A 163 -5.18 15.16 -2.55
N THR A 164 -5.92 15.48 -1.47
CA THR A 164 -5.69 16.68 -0.66
C THR A 164 -5.04 16.30 0.66
N ARG A 165 -3.76 16.68 0.81
CA ARG A 165 -2.96 16.44 2.03
C ARG A 165 -2.97 14.95 2.39
N PHE A 166 -3.35 14.60 3.62
CA PHE A 166 -3.39 13.22 4.13
C PHE A 166 -4.83 12.76 4.47
N GLN A 167 -5.81 13.25 3.72
CA GLN A 167 -7.22 12.90 3.94
C GLN A 167 -7.49 11.42 3.63
N GLU A 168 -6.73 10.82 2.72
CA GLU A 168 -6.75 9.39 2.41
C GLU A 168 -6.33 8.56 3.63
N GLN A 169 -5.22 8.89 4.30
CA GLN A 169 -4.77 8.18 5.52
C GLN A 169 -5.82 8.20 6.66
N SER A 170 -6.71 9.19 6.64
CA SER A 170 -7.77 9.37 7.63
C SER A 170 -9.15 8.89 7.16
N GLY A 171 -9.22 8.10 6.09
CA GLY A 171 -10.41 7.34 5.69
C GLY A 171 -11.09 7.78 4.40
N LEU A 172 -10.62 8.84 3.72
CA LEU A 172 -11.24 9.34 2.49
C LEU A 172 -10.80 8.51 1.27
N TYR A 173 -11.34 7.30 1.16
CA TYR A 173 -11.14 6.39 0.03
C TYR A 173 -12.32 5.42 -0.13
N GLY A 174 -12.46 4.81 -1.31
CA GLY A 174 -13.45 3.78 -1.60
C GLY A 174 -13.13 3.01 -2.89
N ALA A 175 -13.88 1.95 -3.15
CA ALA A 175 -13.63 1.08 -4.31
C ALA A 175 -14.46 1.48 -5.54
N ILE A 176 -13.93 1.15 -6.73
CA ILE A 176 -14.63 1.25 -8.01
C ILE A 176 -14.59 -0.12 -8.68
N VAL A 177 -15.72 -0.59 -9.19
CA VAL A 177 -15.77 -1.75 -10.09
C VAL A 177 -16.41 -1.30 -11.39
N VAL A 178 -15.73 -1.55 -12.50
CA VAL A 178 -16.23 -1.22 -13.83
C VAL A 178 -16.54 -2.50 -14.58
N ASP A 179 -17.83 -2.76 -14.79
CA ASP A 179 -18.30 -3.94 -15.49
C ASP A 179 -17.97 -3.84 -16.99
N PRO A 180 -17.36 -4.88 -17.60
CA PRO A 180 -17.04 -4.90 -19.02
C PRO A 180 -18.30 -4.88 -19.88
N ALA A 181 -18.22 -4.17 -21.01
CA ALA A 181 -19.37 -4.03 -21.92
C ALA A 181 -19.76 -5.37 -22.57
N GLU A 182 -18.77 -6.22 -22.86
CA GLU A 182 -18.92 -7.53 -23.53
C GLU A 182 -19.05 -8.71 -22.54
N GLY A 183 -19.12 -8.43 -21.24
CA GLY A 183 -19.18 -9.45 -20.19
C GLY A 183 -17.80 -9.87 -19.65
N GLU A 184 -17.80 -10.57 -18.51
CA GLU A 184 -16.60 -10.94 -17.79
C GLU A 184 -15.84 -12.08 -18.49
N ARG A 185 -14.56 -11.86 -18.81
CA ARG A 185 -13.67 -12.90 -19.37
C ARG A 185 -13.48 -14.07 -18.41
N HIS A 186 -13.39 -13.75 -17.12
CA HIS A 186 -13.20 -14.70 -16.04
C HIS A 186 -14.48 -14.74 -15.18
N PRO A 187 -15.55 -15.43 -15.63
CA PRO A 187 -16.81 -15.43 -14.91
C PRO A 187 -16.63 -16.08 -13.54
N ALA A 188 -17.17 -15.43 -12.52
CA ALA A 188 -17.22 -15.92 -11.15
C ALA A 188 -18.68 -16.02 -10.68
N ASP A 189 -18.95 -16.96 -9.80
CA ASP A 189 -20.29 -17.16 -9.21
C ASP A 189 -20.58 -16.11 -8.14
N ARG A 190 -19.51 -15.56 -7.56
CA ARG A 190 -19.55 -14.55 -6.49
C ARG A 190 -18.35 -13.62 -6.57
N GLU A 191 -18.55 -12.42 -6.09
CA GLU A 191 -17.53 -11.38 -6.02
C GLU A 191 -17.51 -10.74 -4.63
N HIS A 192 -16.31 -10.48 -4.12
CA HIS A 192 -16.08 -9.66 -2.94
C HIS A 192 -14.96 -8.64 -3.21
N VAL A 193 -15.16 -7.40 -2.78
CA VAL A 193 -14.09 -6.40 -2.74
C VAL A 193 -13.35 -6.52 -1.40
N LEU A 194 -12.03 -6.52 -1.45
CA LEU A 194 -11.12 -6.55 -0.30
C LEU A 194 -10.25 -5.30 -0.35
N LEU A 195 -10.68 -4.24 0.34
CA LEU A 195 -9.93 -2.99 0.45
C LEU A 195 -9.10 -3.02 1.74
N LEU A 196 -7.78 -3.15 1.57
CA LEU A 196 -6.79 -3.07 2.65
C LEU A 196 -6.44 -1.61 2.91
N SER A 197 -6.28 -1.25 4.18
CA SER A 197 -5.81 0.08 4.56
C SER A 197 -5.07 0.05 5.91
N ASP A 198 -4.32 1.12 6.18
CA ASP A 198 -3.77 1.43 7.48
C ASP A 198 -4.54 2.59 8.13
N TRP A 199 -4.58 2.57 9.45
CA TRP A 199 -5.24 3.59 10.27
C TRP A 199 -4.31 4.01 11.40
N THR A 200 -4.22 5.31 11.65
CA THR A 200 -3.59 5.86 12.85
C THR A 200 -4.58 6.72 13.63
N ASP A 201 -4.46 6.68 14.95
CA ASP A 201 -5.17 7.59 15.86
C ASP A 201 -4.49 8.95 15.99
N ASP A 202 -3.25 9.06 15.50
CA ASP A 202 -2.48 10.29 15.47
C ASP A 202 -2.90 11.16 14.28
N ASP A 203 -2.59 12.45 14.35
CA ASP A 203 -2.75 13.35 13.22
C ASP A 203 -1.73 12.97 12.12
N PRO A 204 -2.16 12.62 10.89
CA PRO A 204 -1.28 12.38 9.75
C PRO A 204 -0.19 13.44 9.53
N GLU A 205 -0.54 14.71 9.75
CA GLU A 205 0.41 15.83 9.62
C GLU A 205 1.53 15.74 10.67
N HIS A 206 1.19 15.26 11.87
CA HIS A 206 2.17 15.01 12.92
C HIS A 206 3.07 13.84 12.56
N VAL A 207 2.50 12.74 12.05
CA VAL A 207 3.27 11.56 11.62
C VAL A 207 4.31 11.97 10.58
N TYR A 208 3.88 12.71 9.55
CA TYR A 208 4.79 13.24 8.53
C TYR A 208 5.85 14.19 9.11
N ALA A 209 5.45 15.09 10.00
CA ALA A 209 6.38 16.03 10.64
C ALA A 209 7.41 15.33 11.55
N ALA A 210 7.03 14.21 12.19
CA ALA A 210 7.92 13.38 12.99
C ALA A 210 8.96 12.70 12.09
N LEU A 211 8.51 12.06 11.00
CA LEU A 211 9.40 11.38 10.04
C LEU A 211 10.38 12.36 9.38
N LYS A 212 9.95 13.59 9.06
CA LYS A 212 10.84 14.67 8.59
C LYS A 212 11.93 15.08 9.56
N ARG A 213 11.74 14.86 10.86
CA ARG A 213 12.73 15.21 11.92
C ARG A 213 13.59 14.03 12.30
N HIS A 214 13.00 12.84 12.32
CA HIS A 214 13.58 11.57 12.73
C HIS A 214 12.94 10.45 11.91
N SER A 215 13.59 10.02 10.84
CA SER A 215 13.02 9.04 9.90
C SER A 215 12.78 7.67 10.54
N ASP A 216 13.56 7.29 11.54
CA ASP A 216 13.41 6.03 12.26
C ASP A 216 12.47 6.11 13.48
N TYR A 217 11.75 7.22 13.68
CA TYR A 217 10.96 7.49 14.89
C TYR A 217 9.95 6.38 15.24
N TYR A 218 9.32 5.79 14.24
CA TYR A 218 8.34 4.71 14.43
C TYR A 218 8.92 3.30 14.17
N ASN A 219 10.24 3.20 13.94
CA ASN A 219 10.96 1.95 13.75
C ASN A 219 11.55 1.44 15.07
N TYR A 220 10.78 0.58 15.74
CA TYR A 220 11.19 -0.04 17.01
C TYR A 220 12.00 -1.33 16.85
N ALA A 221 12.18 -1.82 15.63
CA ALA A 221 12.88 -3.06 15.36
C ALA A 221 14.41 -2.89 15.27
N GLN A 222 15.00 -1.99 16.06
CA GLN A 222 16.41 -1.63 15.94
C GLN A 222 17.36 -2.75 16.40
N PRO A 223 18.57 -2.85 15.82
CA PRO A 223 19.58 -3.83 16.24
C PRO A 223 19.96 -3.72 17.74
N THR A 224 19.86 -4.84 18.46
CA THR A 224 20.06 -4.92 19.91
C THR A 224 21.37 -5.64 20.31
N ALA A 225 21.80 -5.47 21.56
CA ALA A 225 22.98 -6.16 22.09
C ALA A 225 22.84 -7.72 22.10
N PRO A 226 21.69 -8.30 22.48
CA PRO A 226 21.47 -9.75 22.35
C PRO A 226 21.59 -10.26 20.91
N GLU A 227 21.05 -9.53 19.92
CA GLU A 227 21.19 -9.90 18.50
C GLU A 227 22.65 -9.84 18.05
N PHE A 228 23.42 -8.86 18.52
CA PHE A 228 24.86 -8.82 18.23
C PHE A 228 25.62 -10.02 18.82
N LEU A 229 25.28 -10.44 20.05
CA LEU A 229 25.87 -11.65 20.63
C LEU A 229 25.49 -12.92 19.84
N HIS A 230 24.28 -12.95 19.28
CA HIS A 230 23.86 -14.02 18.38
C HIS A 230 24.69 -13.99 17.08
N ASP A 231 24.89 -12.83 16.46
CA ASP A 231 25.76 -12.66 15.28
C ASP A 231 27.20 -13.13 15.57
N VAL A 232 27.75 -12.82 16.74
CA VAL A 232 29.08 -13.29 17.16
C VAL A 232 29.13 -14.82 17.27
N ARG A 233 28.07 -15.47 17.77
CA ARG A 233 27.99 -16.93 17.86
C ARG A 233 27.86 -17.59 16.48
N ALA A 234 27.10 -16.98 15.58
CA ALA A 234 26.80 -17.54 14.26
C ALA A 234 27.93 -17.30 13.23
N LEU A 235 28.52 -16.10 13.22
CA LEU A 235 29.48 -15.65 12.21
C LEU A 235 30.92 -15.52 12.74
N GLY A 236 31.09 -15.57 14.06
CA GLY A 236 32.35 -15.23 14.72
C GLY A 236 32.56 -13.72 14.91
N TRP A 237 33.43 -13.37 15.86
CA TRP A 237 33.66 -11.99 16.29
C TRP A 237 34.05 -11.02 15.16
N GLN A 238 34.96 -11.43 14.28
CA GLN A 238 35.46 -10.57 13.22
C GLN A 238 34.37 -10.20 12.21
N GLN A 239 33.58 -11.20 11.79
CA GLN A 239 32.51 -11.02 10.80
C GLN A 239 31.32 -10.26 11.40
N ALA A 240 30.95 -10.54 12.64
CA ALA A 240 29.90 -9.78 13.35
C ALA A 240 30.26 -8.29 13.48
N LEU A 241 31.53 -7.99 13.81
CA LEU A 241 32.00 -6.59 13.87
C LEU A 241 32.04 -5.93 12.50
N ALA A 242 32.46 -6.67 11.45
CA ALA A 242 32.44 -6.17 10.08
C ALA A 242 31.01 -5.84 9.62
N LYS A 243 30.04 -6.74 9.86
CA LYS A 243 28.61 -6.53 9.61
C LYS A 243 28.11 -5.28 10.33
N ARG A 244 28.43 -5.11 11.62
CA ARG A 244 27.99 -3.92 12.37
C ARG A 244 28.61 -2.63 11.83
N ARG A 245 29.90 -2.64 11.50
CA ARG A 245 30.60 -1.48 10.90
C ARG A 245 30.07 -1.12 9.52
N MET A 246 29.62 -2.11 8.74
CA MET A 246 28.99 -1.89 7.45
C MET A 246 27.66 -1.15 7.62
N TRP A 247 26.74 -1.69 8.43
CA TRP A 247 25.45 -1.05 8.70
C TRP A 247 25.56 0.32 9.37
N ASN A 248 26.54 0.53 10.27
CA ASN A 248 26.79 1.85 10.84
C ASN A 248 27.33 2.88 9.81
N ARG A 249 27.87 2.43 8.67
CA ARG A 249 28.30 3.31 7.57
C ARG A 249 27.18 3.56 6.57
N MET A 250 26.25 2.62 6.44
CA MET A 250 25.02 2.83 5.69
C MET A 250 24.16 3.88 6.41
N ARG A 251 23.53 4.76 5.63
CA ARG A 251 22.59 5.76 6.15
C ARG A 251 21.15 5.24 6.24
N MET A 252 21.01 3.92 6.30
CA MET A 252 19.76 3.20 6.39
C MET A 252 19.86 2.13 7.48
N SER A 253 18.76 1.89 8.21
CA SER A 253 18.67 0.83 9.19
C SER A 253 18.42 -0.53 8.51
N PRO A 254 18.99 -1.66 9.00
CA PRO A 254 18.66 -2.99 8.48
C PRO A 254 17.21 -3.42 8.75
N SER A 255 16.43 -2.66 9.52
CA SER A 255 14.99 -2.87 9.72
C SER A 255 14.12 -1.83 8.99
N ASP A 256 14.67 -1.12 8.02
CA ASP A 256 13.95 -0.06 7.32
C ASP A 256 12.98 -0.60 6.25
N LEU A 257 12.00 -1.37 6.69
CA LEU A 257 10.98 -2.01 5.84
C LEU A 257 9.68 -1.21 5.76
N SER A 258 9.40 -0.40 6.79
CA SER A 258 8.21 0.44 6.90
C SER A 258 8.55 1.62 7.81
N ASP A 259 8.33 2.85 7.33
CA ASP A 259 8.64 4.06 8.12
C ASP A 259 7.75 4.15 9.37
N VAL A 260 6.50 3.67 9.26
CA VAL A 260 5.54 3.60 10.37
C VAL A 260 5.09 2.16 10.55
N SER A 261 5.26 1.64 11.77
CA SER A 261 4.94 0.26 12.12
C SER A 261 3.58 0.15 12.82
N GLY A 262 3.15 -1.10 13.05
CA GLY A 262 1.97 -1.46 13.84
C GLY A 262 2.01 -1.01 15.32
N ALA A 263 3.09 -0.36 15.76
CA ALA A 263 3.08 0.41 17.01
C ALA A 263 2.13 1.62 16.93
N THR A 264 2.05 2.23 15.76
CA THR A 264 1.21 3.40 15.44
C THR A 264 0.01 3.00 14.60
N TYR A 265 0.20 2.11 13.62
CA TYR A 265 -0.86 1.67 12.73
C TYR A 265 -1.71 0.52 13.25
N THR A 266 -2.99 0.58 12.90
CA THR A 266 -3.93 -0.54 12.90
C THR A 266 -4.30 -0.83 11.46
N TYR A 267 -4.15 -2.08 11.03
CA TYR A 267 -4.42 -2.49 9.66
C TYR A 267 -5.87 -2.98 9.53
N LEU A 268 -6.57 -2.53 8.50
CA LEU A 268 -8.00 -2.77 8.30
C LEU A 268 -8.23 -3.55 7.02
N LEU A 269 -9.26 -4.40 7.04
CA LEU A 269 -9.84 -5.01 5.84
C LEU A 269 -11.28 -4.53 5.72
N ASN A 270 -11.63 -3.85 4.62
CA ASN A 270 -12.94 -3.27 4.39
C ASN A 270 -13.42 -2.34 5.53
N GLY A 271 -12.50 -1.58 6.12
CA GLY A 271 -12.80 -0.72 7.28
C GLY A 271 -13.02 -1.49 8.60
N VAL A 272 -12.67 -2.76 8.66
CA VAL A 272 -12.83 -3.61 9.84
C VAL A 272 -11.46 -3.98 10.40
N ALA A 273 -11.24 -3.68 11.68
CA ALA A 273 -10.03 -4.09 12.40
C ALA A 273 -10.00 -5.63 12.57
N PRO A 274 -8.83 -6.25 12.82
CA PRO A 274 -8.69 -7.72 12.85
C PRO A 274 -9.63 -8.42 13.86
N ALA A 275 -9.93 -7.76 14.98
CA ALA A 275 -10.87 -8.27 15.97
C ALA A 275 -12.32 -8.34 15.45
N GLY A 276 -12.72 -7.39 14.58
CA GLY A 276 -14.02 -7.37 13.95
C GLY A 276 -14.20 -8.48 12.90
N ASN A 277 -13.13 -8.81 12.16
CA ASN A 277 -13.07 -9.86 11.14
C ASN A 277 -14.21 -9.78 10.12
N TRP A 278 -13.97 -9.04 9.05
CA TRP A 278 -14.85 -9.04 7.89
C TRP A 278 -15.12 -10.47 7.39
N THR A 279 -16.36 -10.78 6.99
CA THR A 279 -16.74 -12.10 6.49
C THR A 279 -17.25 -12.02 5.06
N GLY A 280 -16.63 -12.79 4.17
CA GLY A 280 -17.07 -12.99 2.79
C GLY A 280 -17.72 -14.36 2.65
N LEU A 281 -19.02 -14.41 2.40
CA LEU A 281 -19.72 -15.69 2.25
C LEU A 281 -19.35 -16.39 0.94
N PHE A 282 -19.37 -17.73 0.93
CA PHE A 282 -19.29 -18.54 -0.29
C PHE A 282 -20.16 -19.79 -0.16
N ARG A 283 -20.45 -20.49 -1.25
CA ARG A 283 -20.93 -21.88 -1.20
C ARG A 283 -19.82 -22.83 -1.67
N PRO A 284 -19.62 -23.99 -1.03
CA PRO A 284 -18.61 -24.94 -1.46
C PRO A 284 -18.72 -25.26 -2.96
N GLY A 285 -17.61 -25.12 -3.68
CA GLY A 285 -17.50 -25.29 -5.13
C GLY A 285 -17.71 -24.03 -5.96
N GLU A 286 -18.19 -22.91 -5.39
CA GLU A 286 -18.31 -21.63 -6.09
C GLU A 286 -16.92 -21.06 -6.44
N ARG A 287 -16.79 -20.51 -7.65
CA ARG A 287 -15.67 -19.64 -8.01
C ARG A 287 -15.96 -18.25 -7.45
N VAL A 288 -15.13 -17.81 -6.53
CA VAL A 288 -15.23 -16.52 -5.87
C VAL A 288 -14.12 -15.61 -6.39
N ARG A 289 -14.50 -14.48 -6.98
CA ARG A 289 -13.57 -13.39 -7.33
C ARG A 289 -13.34 -12.51 -6.11
N LEU A 290 -12.08 -12.31 -5.76
CA LEU A 290 -11.66 -11.36 -4.74
C LEU A 290 -10.96 -10.21 -5.46
N ARG A 291 -11.52 -9.00 -5.33
CA ARG A 291 -11.00 -7.76 -5.90
C ARG A 291 -10.20 -7.02 -4.82
N ILE A 292 -8.90 -7.21 -4.82
CA ILE A 292 -7.98 -6.78 -3.76
C ILE A 292 -7.44 -5.41 -4.12
N ILE A 293 -7.63 -4.43 -3.23
CA ILE A 293 -7.17 -3.06 -3.38
C ILE A 293 -6.31 -2.74 -2.17
N ASN A 294 -5.09 -2.23 -2.37
CA ASN A 294 -4.33 -1.64 -1.29
C ASN A 294 -4.50 -0.12 -1.26
N GLY A 295 -5.46 0.36 -0.47
CA GLY A 295 -5.74 1.78 -0.24
C GLY A 295 -5.00 2.35 0.98
N SER A 296 -3.93 1.71 1.43
CA SER A 296 -3.09 2.21 2.53
C SER A 296 -2.38 3.51 2.16
N SER A 297 -1.97 4.25 3.18
CA SER A 297 -1.10 5.42 3.03
C SER A 297 0.37 5.04 2.83
N MET A 298 0.86 3.98 3.48
CA MET A 298 2.27 3.56 3.34
C MET A 298 2.55 2.08 3.60
N THR A 299 1.54 1.25 3.83
CA THR A 299 1.76 -0.17 4.15
C THR A 299 1.74 -1.06 2.92
N PHE A 300 2.79 -1.88 2.77
CA PHE A 300 2.78 -3.03 1.86
C PHE A 300 2.29 -4.26 2.63
N PHE A 301 1.42 -5.05 1.99
CA PHE A 301 0.89 -6.27 2.58
C PHE A 301 1.34 -7.51 1.82
N ASP A 302 1.65 -8.57 2.57
CA ASP A 302 1.81 -9.92 2.04
C ASP A 302 0.50 -10.67 2.33
N LEU A 303 -0.27 -10.93 1.28
CA LEU A 303 -1.61 -11.51 1.35
C LEU A 303 -1.58 -12.99 0.98
N ALA A 304 -2.17 -13.81 1.84
CA ALA A 304 -2.37 -15.23 1.61
C ALA A 304 -3.73 -15.69 2.17
N ILE A 305 -4.22 -16.83 1.66
CA ILE A 305 -5.44 -17.48 2.17
C ILE A 305 -5.09 -18.95 2.47
N PRO A 306 -4.58 -19.26 3.68
CA PRO A 306 -4.08 -20.60 3.97
C PRO A 306 -5.11 -21.70 3.70
N GLY A 307 -4.71 -22.65 2.86
CA GLY A 307 -5.57 -23.74 2.41
C GLY A 307 -6.33 -23.47 1.11
N LEU A 308 -6.16 -22.30 0.48
CA LEU A 308 -6.66 -21.99 -0.87
C LEU A 308 -5.54 -21.43 -1.75
N THR A 309 -5.44 -21.95 -2.96
CA THR A 309 -4.63 -21.34 -4.03
C THR A 309 -5.38 -20.16 -4.62
N MET A 310 -4.70 -19.04 -4.80
CA MET A 310 -5.21 -17.86 -5.50
C MET A 310 -4.78 -17.93 -6.96
N THR A 311 -5.72 -17.75 -7.88
CA THR A 311 -5.39 -17.57 -9.30
C THR A 311 -5.51 -16.10 -9.67
N VAL A 312 -4.38 -15.41 -9.82
CA VAL A 312 -4.33 -14.01 -10.25
C VAL A 312 -4.79 -13.92 -11.70
N ILE A 313 -5.82 -13.11 -11.97
CA ILE A 313 -6.44 -12.96 -13.30
C ILE A 313 -6.36 -11.53 -13.84
N ALA A 314 -6.18 -10.53 -12.97
CA ALA A 314 -5.96 -9.15 -13.38
C ALA A 314 -5.03 -8.42 -12.40
N ALA A 315 -4.31 -7.42 -12.92
CA ALA A 315 -3.50 -6.47 -12.17
C ALA A 315 -3.81 -5.05 -12.70
N ASP A 316 -4.09 -4.11 -11.80
CA ASP A 316 -4.41 -2.69 -12.10
C ASP A 316 -5.51 -2.51 -13.16
N GLY A 317 -6.54 -3.37 -13.08
CA GLY A 317 -7.68 -3.40 -13.99
C GLY A 317 -7.37 -3.97 -15.38
N GLN A 318 -6.18 -4.51 -15.61
CA GLN A 318 -5.82 -5.20 -16.85
C GLN A 318 -5.83 -6.72 -16.65
N ASP A 319 -6.53 -7.45 -17.52
CA ASP A 319 -6.48 -8.90 -17.53
C ASP A 319 -5.05 -9.39 -17.83
N VAL A 320 -4.61 -10.42 -17.08
CA VAL A 320 -3.32 -11.09 -17.26
C VAL A 320 -3.51 -12.56 -17.57
N GLN A 321 -2.46 -13.21 -18.08
CA GLN A 321 -2.42 -14.68 -18.13
C GLN A 321 -2.59 -15.23 -16.71
N PRO A 322 -3.54 -16.14 -16.45
CA PRO A 322 -3.81 -16.59 -15.09
C PRO A 322 -2.58 -17.22 -14.41
N VAL A 323 -2.26 -16.75 -13.21
CA VAL A 323 -1.11 -17.24 -12.42
C VAL A 323 -1.60 -17.81 -11.10
N ALA A 324 -1.32 -19.10 -10.85
CA ALA A 324 -1.62 -19.74 -9.58
C ALA A 324 -0.52 -19.46 -8.54
N VAL A 325 -0.91 -18.91 -7.40
CA VAL A 325 -0.01 -18.50 -6.29
C VAL A 325 -0.62 -18.82 -4.93
N ASP A 326 0.23 -18.99 -3.94
CA ASP A 326 -0.15 -19.15 -2.53
C ASP A 326 -0.15 -17.82 -1.78
N GLU A 327 0.66 -16.86 -2.23
CA GLU A 327 0.88 -15.56 -1.61
C GLU A 327 1.20 -14.51 -2.67
N LEU A 328 0.81 -13.26 -2.42
CA LEU A 328 1.22 -12.11 -3.22
C LEU A 328 1.53 -10.92 -2.31
N ARG A 329 2.59 -10.18 -2.65
CA ARG A 329 2.84 -8.85 -2.08
C ARG A 329 2.02 -7.83 -2.88
N ILE A 330 1.31 -6.97 -2.17
CA ILE A 330 0.56 -5.86 -2.75
C ILE A 330 1.09 -4.54 -2.18
N GLY A 331 1.72 -3.75 -3.06
CA GLY A 331 2.20 -2.40 -2.76
C GLY A 331 1.04 -1.42 -2.59
N VAL A 332 1.32 -0.24 -2.03
CA VAL A 332 0.33 0.84 -1.94
C VAL A 332 -0.19 1.18 -3.35
N ALA A 333 -1.50 1.35 -3.46
CA ALA A 333 -2.23 1.69 -4.67
C ALA A 333 -2.40 0.58 -5.72
N GLU A 334 -1.65 -0.53 -5.61
CA GLU A 334 -1.84 -1.67 -6.51
C GLU A 334 -3.21 -2.34 -6.30
N VAL A 335 -3.71 -2.94 -7.37
CA VAL A 335 -4.96 -3.67 -7.39
C VAL A 335 -4.78 -5.02 -8.06
N TYR A 336 -5.26 -6.09 -7.44
CA TYR A 336 -5.25 -7.44 -8.02
C TYR A 336 -6.62 -8.07 -7.94
N ASP A 337 -7.03 -8.74 -9.02
CA ASP A 337 -8.17 -9.63 -8.97
C ASP A 337 -7.69 -11.08 -8.98
N VAL A 338 -8.18 -11.85 -8.01
CA VAL A 338 -7.88 -13.27 -7.89
C VAL A 338 -9.15 -14.11 -7.86
N LEU A 339 -9.08 -15.32 -8.43
CA LEU A 339 -10.09 -16.34 -8.26
C LEU A 339 -9.66 -17.34 -7.19
N VAL A 340 -10.58 -17.69 -6.31
CA VAL A 340 -10.48 -18.83 -5.40
C VAL A 340 -11.70 -19.73 -5.56
N GLN A 341 -11.52 -21.03 -5.33
CA GLN A 341 -12.63 -22.00 -5.41
C GLN A 341 -12.61 -22.93 -4.19
N PRO A 342 -13.09 -22.45 -3.02
CA PRO A 342 -13.18 -23.28 -1.83
C PRO A 342 -14.18 -24.42 -2.01
N THR A 343 -13.75 -25.66 -1.78
CA THR A 343 -14.55 -26.88 -1.95
C THR A 343 -15.05 -27.48 -0.64
N ASP A 344 -14.45 -27.11 0.49
CA ASP A 344 -14.82 -27.61 1.81
C ASP A 344 -15.88 -26.71 2.48
N ASP A 345 -16.78 -27.30 3.29
CA ASP A 345 -17.69 -26.56 4.20
C ASP A 345 -16.94 -26.06 5.45
N ARG A 346 -15.90 -25.23 5.26
CA ARG A 346 -15.10 -24.65 6.34
C ARG A 346 -14.72 -23.19 6.08
N ALA A 347 -14.35 -22.49 7.14
CA ALA A 347 -13.82 -21.14 7.02
C ALA A 347 -12.35 -21.14 6.57
N TYR A 348 -11.96 -20.10 5.86
CA TYR A 348 -10.59 -19.79 5.46
C TYR A 348 -10.25 -18.36 5.85
N THR A 349 -9.10 -18.14 6.48
CA THR A 349 -8.66 -16.80 6.87
C THR A 349 -8.07 -16.09 5.66
N VAL A 350 -8.61 -14.93 5.29
CA VAL A 350 -7.90 -13.97 4.44
C VAL A 350 -6.93 -13.22 5.33
N PHE A 351 -5.63 -13.39 5.11
CA PHE A 351 -4.59 -12.87 5.98
C PHE A 351 -3.65 -11.96 5.20
N ALA A 352 -3.49 -10.71 5.65
CA ALA A 352 -2.64 -9.72 5.02
C ALA A 352 -1.71 -9.12 6.09
N GLN A 353 -0.46 -9.56 6.15
CA GLN A 353 0.51 -9.08 7.12
C GLN A 353 1.36 -7.94 6.54
N SER A 354 1.75 -6.98 7.37
CA SER A 354 2.62 -5.88 6.94
C SER A 354 4.02 -6.40 6.57
N ILE A 355 4.69 -5.73 5.62
CA ILE A 355 6.05 -6.09 5.16
C ILE A 355 7.07 -6.17 6.32
N ASP A 356 6.93 -5.32 7.34
CA ASP A 356 7.79 -5.26 8.53
C ASP A 356 7.40 -6.28 9.62
N ARG A 357 6.34 -7.07 9.41
CA ARG A 357 5.78 -8.05 10.36
C ARG A 357 5.48 -7.43 11.73
N SER A 358 4.99 -6.20 11.76
CA SER A 358 4.56 -5.53 12.98
C SER A 358 3.07 -5.69 13.25
N GLY A 359 2.27 -6.06 12.25
CA GLY A 359 0.87 -6.45 12.42
C GLY A 359 0.26 -7.00 11.14
N PHE A 360 -1.07 -7.14 11.13
CA PHE A 360 -1.82 -7.68 10.01
C PHE A 360 -3.26 -7.15 9.97
N ALA A 361 -3.87 -7.17 8.79
CA ALA A 361 -5.31 -7.15 8.58
C ALA A 361 -5.80 -8.60 8.35
N CYS A 362 -7.04 -8.90 8.75
CA CYS A 362 -7.64 -10.19 8.44
C CYS A 362 -9.16 -10.14 8.25
N GLY A 363 -9.65 -11.14 7.51
CA GLY A 363 -11.05 -11.49 7.38
C GLY A 363 -11.23 -12.99 7.22
N THR A 364 -12.45 -13.42 6.98
CA THR A 364 -12.80 -14.83 6.80
C THR A 364 -13.63 -15.01 5.54
N LEU A 365 -13.25 -15.97 4.69
CA LEU A 365 -14.17 -16.56 3.73
C LEU A 365 -14.88 -17.73 4.42
N ALA A 366 -16.21 -17.75 4.41
CA ALA A 366 -16.97 -18.80 5.10
C ALA A 366 -18.26 -19.22 4.38
N PRO A 367 -18.71 -20.49 4.57
CA PRO A 367 -20.01 -20.94 4.08
C PRO A 367 -21.23 -20.27 4.73
N ARG A 368 -21.04 -19.70 5.93
CA ARG A 368 -22.11 -19.11 6.76
C ARG A 368 -21.54 -18.04 7.70
N GLU A 369 -22.39 -17.09 8.05
CA GLU A 369 -22.04 -16.01 8.97
C GLU A 369 -21.59 -16.52 10.35
N GLY A 370 -20.67 -15.79 10.97
CA GLY A 370 -20.15 -16.11 12.31
C GLY A 370 -19.11 -17.24 12.37
N MET A 371 -18.82 -17.93 11.26
CA MET A 371 -17.68 -18.84 11.20
C MET A 371 -16.37 -18.06 11.19
N ARG A 372 -15.34 -18.62 11.81
CA ARG A 372 -13.97 -18.12 11.79
C ARG A 372 -12.99 -19.27 11.65
N ALA A 373 -11.94 -19.02 10.88
CA ALA A 373 -10.77 -19.89 10.85
C ALA A 373 -9.70 -19.35 11.82
N PRO A 374 -8.76 -20.19 12.28
CA PRO A 374 -7.60 -19.73 13.03
C PRO A 374 -6.85 -18.66 12.24
N VAL A 375 -6.47 -17.57 12.92
CA VAL A 375 -5.58 -16.57 12.34
C VAL A 375 -4.16 -17.13 12.36
N PRO A 376 -3.46 -17.17 11.21
CA PRO A 376 -2.06 -17.61 11.17
C PRO A 376 -1.16 -16.76 12.08
N PRO A 377 -0.06 -17.33 12.61
CA PRO A 377 0.97 -16.51 13.22
C PRO A 377 1.62 -15.61 12.16
N LEU A 378 2.11 -14.44 12.59
CA LEU A 378 2.97 -13.61 11.74
C LEU A 378 4.24 -14.37 11.37
N ASP A 379 4.71 -14.18 10.15
CA ASP A 379 6.01 -14.69 9.75
C ASP A 379 7.14 -13.99 10.53
N PRO A 380 8.33 -14.62 10.65
CA PRO A 380 9.48 -14.00 11.28
C PRO A 380 9.87 -12.69 10.59
N ARG A 381 10.23 -11.68 11.40
CA ARG A 381 10.80 -10.43 10.89
C ARG A 381 12.11 -10.69 10.17
N MET A 382 12.22 -10.15 8.95
CA MET A 382 13.46 -10.17 8.18
C MET A 382 14.19 -8.84 8.26
N ARG A 383 15.51 -8.89 8.10
CA ARG A 383 16.37 -7.72 7.94
C ARG A 383 16.65 -7.53 6.46
N LEU A 384 16.82 -6.29 6.03
CA LEU A 384 17.33 -6.00 4.70
C LEU A 384 18.72 -6.64 4.53
N GLY A 385 18.90 -7.33 3.42
CA GLY A 385 20.18 -7.87 2.97
C GLY A 385 20.90 -6.92 2.02
N MET A 386 22.15 -7.24 1.68
CA MET A 386 22.88 -6.47 0.66
C MET A 386 22.20 -6.53 -0.71
N VAL A 387 21.51 -7.63 -1.03
CA VAL A 387 20.75 -7.77 -2.29
C VAL A 387 19.59 -6.78 -2.36
N ASP A 388 19.00 -6.43 -1.22
CA ASP A 388 17.89 -5.48 -1.13
C ASP A 388 18.39 -4.03 -1.29
N MET A 389 19.67 -3.77 -0.95
CA MET A 389 20.26 -2.43 -0.94
C MET A 389 21.12 -2.11 -2.16
N MET A 390 21.85 -3.09 -2.70
CA MET A 390 22.95 -2.89 -3.67
C MET A 390 22.75 -3.71 -4.95
N GLY A 391 21.59 -4.33 -5.13
CA GLY A 391 21.29 -5.14 -6.31
C GLY A 391 22.23 -6.34 -6.50
N ALA A 392 22.75 -6.54 -7.72
CA ALA A 392 23.46 -7.76 -8.13
C ALA A 392 24.80 -8.02 -7.41
N MET A 393 25.41 -6.99 -6.79
CA MET A 393 26.72 -7.11 -6.14
C MET A 393 26.73 -8.03 -4.91
N ALA A 394 25.56 -8.41 -4.38
CA ALA A 394 25.45 -9.35 -3.27
C ALA A 394 25.78 -10.81 -3.65
N MET A 395 25.74 -11.16 -4.94
CA MET A 395 25.94 -12.54 -5.40
C MET A 395 27.43 -12.91 -5.58
N ASP A 396 28.34 -11.94 -5.63
CA ASP A 396 29.79 -12.17 -5.92
C ASP A 396 30.67 -12.24 -4.65
N HIS A 397 30.05 -12.26 -3.47
CA HIS A 397 30.75 -12.40 -2.19
C HIS A 397 30.36 -13.67 -1.43
N GLY A 398 30.25 -14.77 -2.18
CA GLY A 398 30.43 -16.10 -1.60
C GLY A 398 31.80 -16.19 -0.92
N ALA A 399 31.81 -16.76 0.29
CA ALA A 399 32.96 -16.84 1.21
C ALA A 399 34.33 -17.06 0.53
N PRO A 400 35.43 -16.42 1.01
CA PRO A 400 36.78 -16.83 0.64
C PRO A 400 37.08 -18.17 1.30
N GLY A 401 36.57 -19.25 0.72
CA GLY A 401 36.98 -20.61 1.00
C GLY A 401 38.32 -20.87 0.31
N ASP A 402 39.33 -21.17 1.12
CA ASP A 402 40.64 -21.66 0.70
C ASP A 402 40.51 -22.70 -0.42
N HIS A 403 41.00 -22.39 -1.61
CA HIS A 403 41.27 -23.40 -2.63
C HIS A 403 42.66 -23.24 -3.23
N ALA A 404 43.55 -24.08 -2.69
CA ALA A 404 44.68 -24.62 -3.41
C ALA A 404 44.22 -25.24 -4.75
N LYS A 405 44.98 -24.92 -5.79
CA LYS A 405 45.20 -25.65 -7.05
C LYS A 405 44.21 -26.78 -7.36
N HIS A 406 43.40 -26.63 -8.41
CA HIS A 406 43.33 -27.64 -9.47
C HIS A 406 42.78 -27.02 -10.77
N GLN A 407 43.53 -27.23 -11.84
CA GLN A 407 43.17 -27.03 -13.23
C GLN A 407 42.24 -28.18 -13.62
N GLU A 408 41.04 -27.90 -14.16
CA GLU A 408 40.50 -28.61 -15.32
C GLU A 408 39.21 -27.97 -15.84
N SER A 409 39.09 -28.05 -17.16
CA SER A 409 38.10 -27.49 -18.06
C SER A 409 36.71 -28.14 -17.93
N GLY A 410 35.67 -27.33 -17.80
CA GLY A 410 34.27 -27.72 -18.00
C GLY A 410 33.45 -26.51 -18.43
N ALA A 411 32.88 -26.56 -19.62
CA ALA A 411 32.11 -25.48 -20.23
C ALA A 411 30.83 -25.16 -19.44
N MET A 412 30.71 -23.93 -18.95
CA MET A 412 29.44 -23.31 -18.57
C MET A 412 29.25 -22.09 -19.45
N ALA A 413 28.67 -22.33 -20.64
CA ALA A 413 28.19 -21.26 -21.51
C ALA A 413 26.87 -20.73 -20.95
N GLY A 414 26.80 -19.41 -20.73
CA GLY A 414 25.53 -18.69 -20.75
C GLY A 414 25.10 -17.97 -19.48
N MET A 415 25.93 -17.08 -18.92
CA MET A 415 25.44 -15.87 -18.23
C MET A 415 26.44 -14.73 -18.42
N THR A 416 26.43 -14.11 -19.59
CA THR A 416 27.05 -12.79 -19.79
C THR A 416 26.21 -11.74 -19.07
N MET A 417 26.56 -11.43 -17.83
CA MET A 417 26.03 -10.25 -17.12
C MET A 417 26.68 -9.00 -17.71
N SER A 418 26.24 -8.57 -18.89
CA SER A 418 26.52 -7.23 -19.40
C SER A 418 25.39 -6.30 -18.95
N THR A 419 25.39 -5.91 -17.69
CA THR A 419 24.55 -4.78 -17.26
C THR A 419 25.09 -3.53 -17.97
N PRO A 420 24.25 -2.75 -18.67
CA PRO A 420 24.69 -1.47 -19.21
C PRO A 420 25.30 -0.61 -18.10
N PRO A 421 26.40 0.12 -18.36
CA PRO A 421 26.94 1.06 -17.38
C PRO A 421 25.87 2.11 -17.05
N VAL A 422 25.61 2.27 -15.75
CA VAL A 422 24.63 3.24 -15.25
C VAL A 422 25.19 4.65 -15.30
N HIS A 423 24.33 5.61 -15.61
CA HIS A 423 24.70 7.01 -15.76
C HIS A 423 24.12 7.89 -14.65
N HIS A 424 24.86 8.00 -13.54
CA HIS A 424 24.53 8.91 -12.46
C HIS A 424 24.67 10.38 -12.87
N ALA A 425 23.62 11.18 -12.67
CA ALA A 425 23.65 12.62 -12.85
C ALA A 425 24.57 13.31 -11.82
N ARG A 426 25.14 14.47 -12.17
CA ARG A 426 26.02 15.22 -11.26
C ARG A 426 25.33 15.64 -9.96
N THR A 427 24.02 15.86 -10.01
CA THR A 427 23.16 16.22 -8.87
C THR A 427 23.06 15.10 -7.83
N GLU A 428 23.28 13.85 -8.22
CA GLU A 428 23.23 12.70 -7.32
C GLU A 428 24.42 12.60 -6.36
N TYR A 429 25.48 13.38 -6.59
CA TYR A 429 26.64 13.47 -5.69
C TYR A 429 26.42 14.50 -4.57
N GLY A 430 25.24 15.12 -4.51
CA GLY A 430 24.84 16.05 -3.48
C GLY A 430 24.45 15.38 -2.15
N PRO A 431 24.24 16.18 -1.09
CA PRO A 431 23.86 15.68 0.23
C PRO A 431 22.42 15.14 0.30
N GLY A 432 21.61 15.32 -0.74
CA GLY A 432 20.23 14.83 -0.84
C GLY A 432 20.11 13.38 -1.30
N VAL A 433 21.24 12.69 -1.54
CA VAL A 433 21.29 11.31 -2.03
C VAL A 433 22.19 10.49 -1.11
N ASP A 434 21.63 9.45 -0.49
CA ASP A 434 22.35 8.58 0.44
C ASP A 434 23.09 7.43 -0.25
N MET A 435 22.50 6.88 -1.30
CA MET A 435 23.00 5.71 -2.01
C MET A 435 22.88 5.90 -3.52
N ARG A 436 23.67 5.12 -4.27
CA ARG A 436 23.70 5.06 -5.74
C ARG A 436 24.04 3.64 -6.14
N VAL A 437 23.27 3.05 -7.05
CA VAL A 437 23.47 1.67 -7.51
C VAL A 437 24.22 1.67 -8.84
N ASP A 438 25.52 1.36 -8.79
CA ASP A 438 26.37 1.30 -9.99
C ASP A 438 26.05 0.09 -10.90
N MET A 439 25.46 -0.97 -10.34
CA MET A 439 25.19 -2.25 -11.02
C MET A 439 23.76 -2.75 -10.72
N PRO A 440 22.74 -2.08 -11.26
CA PRO A 440 21.35 -2.42 -11.01
C PRO A 440 21.01 -3.75 -11.64
N ARG A 441 20.03 -4.43 -11.07
CA ARG A 441 19.47 -5.65 -11.64
C ARG A 441 17.99 -5.47 -11.85
N SER A 442 17.44 -6.16 -12.84
CA SER A 442 16.00 -6.31 -12.91
C SER A 442 15.56 -7.19 -11.74
N ASN A 443 14.61 -6.70 -10.95
CA ASN A 443 14.03 -7.41 -9.80
C ASN A 443 12.63 -7.95 -10.11
N LEU A 444 12.24 -8.06 -11.40
CA LEU A 444 10.88 -8.49 -11.76
C LEU A 444 10.60 -9.93 -11.31
N ASP A 445 11.62 -10.78 -11.24
CA ASP A 445 11.58 -12.18 -10.80
C ASP A 445 11.84 -12.36 -9.30
N ASP A 446 12.02 -11.27 -8.56
CA ASP A 446 12.30 -11.30 -7.13
C ASP A 446 11.01 -11.05 -6.33
N PRO A 447 10.57 -12.00 -5.48
CA PRO A 447 9.41 -11.78 -4.61
C PRO A 447 9.69 -10.74 -3.50
N GLY A 448 10.96 -10.40 -3.26
CA GLY A 448 11.38 -9.39 -2.29
C GLY A 448 11.63 -9.93 -0.89
N VAL A 449 12.13 -9.03 -0.02
CA VAL A 449 12.47 -9.33 1.38
C VAL A 449 11.30 -9.96 2.13
N GLY A 450 11.57 -11.01 2.92
CA GLY A 450 10.54 -11.74 3.67
C GLY A 450 9.78 -12.81 2.90
N LEU A 451 9.94 -12.87 1.57
CA LEU A 451 9.21 -13.80 0.70
C LEU A 451 10.10 -14.79 -0.04
N ARG A 452 11.41 -14.54 -0.09
CA ARG A 452 12.39 -15.50 -0.63
C ARG A 452 12.45 -16.75 0.24
N ASP A 453 12.46 -17.92 -0.40
CA ASP A 453 12.63 -19.24 0.23
C ASP A 453 11.65 -19.54 1.39
N ASN A 454 10.46 -18.93 1.39
CA ASN A 454 9.46 -19.08 2.45
C ASN A 454 8.58 -20.34 2.32
N GLY A 455 8.82 -21.17 1.29
CA GLY A 455 8.09 -22.41 1.02
C GLY A 455 6.73 -22.23 0.35
N ARG A 456 6.36 -21.01 -0.06
CA ARG A 456 5.10 -20.68 -0.75
C ARG A 456 5.39 -20.25 -2.19
N ARG A 457 4.44 -20.47 -3.11
CA ARG A 457 4.51 -19.86 -4.45
C ARG A 457 4.08 -18.40 -4.36
N VAL A 458 5.06 -17.50 -4.37
CA VAL A 458 4.82 -16.05 -4.31
C VAL A 458 4.70 -15.47 -5.71
N LEU A 459 3.71 -14.59 -5.94
CA LEU A 459 3.60 -13.83 -7.19
C LEU A 459 4.81 -12.89 -7.37
N THR A 460 5.39 -12.88 -8.56
CA THR A 460 6.40 -11.90 -8.97
C THR A 460 5.93 -11.14 -10.21
N TYR A 461 6.45 -9.94 -10.47
CA TYR A 461 6.07 -9.19 -11.68
C TYR A 461 6.46 -9.91 -12.97
N ALA A 462 7.49 -10.77 -12.94
CA ALA A 462 7.88 -11.60 -14.08
C ALA A 462 6.82 -12.65 -14.47
N ASP A 463 5.91 -12.99 -13.55
CA ASP A 463 4.79 -13.90 -13.82
C ASP A 463 3.64 -13.21 -14.57
N LEU A 464 3.56 -11.88 -14.51
CA LEU A 464 2.46 -11.12 -15.09
C LEU A 464 2.70 -10.86 -16.58
N HIS A 465 1.86 -11.48 -17.40
CA HIS A 465 1.89 -11.32 -18.85
C HIS A 465 0.56 -10.82 -19.39
N THR A 466 0.60 -9.82 -20.27
CA THR A 466 -0.58 -9.33 -20.98
C THR A 466 -1.21 -10.45 -21.81
N LEU A 467 -2.53 -10.57 -21.73
CA LEU A 467 -3.28 -11.50 -22.58
C LEU A 467 -3.09 -11.16 -24.06
N GLY A 468 -2.73 -12.18 -24.87
CA GLY A 468 -2.51 -12.01 -26.31
C GLY A 468 -1.20 -11.32 -26.69
N GLY A 469 -0.33 -10.97 -25.72
CA GLY A 469 0.96 -10.34 -25.96
C GLY A 469 0.94 -8.81 -25.80
N PRO A 470 2.00 -8.11 -26.25
CA PRO A 470 2.13 -6.67 -26.04
C PRO A 470 1.02 -5.84 -26.72
N ILE A 471 0.43 -4.89 -25.99
CA ILE A 471 -0.61 -3.97 -26.49
C ILE A 471 -0.12 -3.18 -27.72
N ASP A 472 1.15 -2.80 -27.73
CA ASP A 472 1.81 -2.17 -28.86
C ASP A 472 3.13 -2.92 -29.11
N PRO A 473 3.38 -3.48 -30.31
CA PRO A 473 4.56 -4.27 -30.61
C PRO A 473 5.75 -3.45 -31.10
N ARG A 474 5.61 -2.12 -31.26
CA ARG A 474 6.71 -1.27 -31.75
C ARG A 474 7.91 -1.36 -30.78
N PRO A 475 9.16 -1.25 -31.26
CA PRO A 475 10.29 -1.00 -30.37
C PRO A 475 10.18 0.42 -29.77
N PRO A 476 10.71 0.66 -28.55
CA PRO A 476 10.77 2.01 -28.02
C PRO A 476 11.63 2.91 -28.92
N SER A 477 11.12 4.09 -29.25
CA SER A 477 11.85 5.09 -30.04
C SER A 477 12.84 5.91 -29.20
N ARG A 478 12.66 5.91 -27.87
CA ARG A 478 13.51 6.56 -26.89
C ARG A 478 13.45 5.81 -25.58
N THR A 479 14.56 5.81 -24.86
CA THR A 479 14.63 5.38 -23.47
C THR A 479 14.97 6.59 -22.61
N ILE A 480 14.28 6.75 -21.50
CA ILE A 480 14.62 7.67 -20.42
C ILE A 480 14.95 6.81 -19.21
N GLU A 481 16.15 6.99 -18.67
CA GLU A 481 16.57 6.40 -17.39
C GLU A 481 16.39 7.47 -16.32
N LEU A 482 15.75 7.12 -15.21
CA LEU A 482 15.56 7.98 -14.05
C LEU A 482 15.98 7.22 -12.80
N HIS A 483 16.70 7.89 -11.93
CA HIS A 483 17.16 7.37 -10.66
C HIS A 483 16.24 7.83 -9.55
N LEU A 484 15.60 6.89 -8.85
CA LEU A 484 14.86 7.16 -7.62
C LEU A 484 15.88 7.41 -6.52
N THR A 485 16.15 8.66 -6.22
CA THR A 485 17.17 9.06 -5.25
C THR A 485 16.54 9.69 -4.02
N GLY A 486 17.20 9.57 -2.88
CA GLY A 486 16.69 10.18 -1.66
C GLY A 486 17.70 10.23 -0.54
N ASN A 487 17.30 10.94 0.51
CA ASN A 487 17.99 10.97 1.78
C ASN A 487 17.01 10.52 2.86
N MET A 488 17.24 9.33 3.41
CA MET A 488 16.33 8.74 4.38
C MET A 488 16.39 9.49 5.71
N GLU A 489 17.57 9.95 6.15
CA GLU A 489 17.74 10.73 7.40
C GLU A 489 16.93 12.05 7.38
N ARG A 490 16.85 12.70 6.21
CA ARG A 490 16.13 13.96 6.00
C ARG A 490 14.72 13.76 5.44
N TYR A 491 14.33 12.49 5.22
CA TYR A 491 13.06 12.08 4.68
C TYR A 491 12.74 12.84 3.38
N GLU A 492 13.68 12.82 2.43
CA GLU A 492 13.66 13.59 1.19
C GLU A 492 13.77 12.65 -0.03
N TRP A 493 12.92 12.87 -1.04
CA TRP A 493 12.93 12.10 -2.29
C TRP A 493 13.10 13.00 -3.51
N SER A 494 13.69 12.43 -4.54
CA SER A 494 14.11 13.11 -5.75
C SER A 494 14.20 12.13 -6.92
N PHE A 495 14.22 12.68 -8.13
CA PHE A 495 14.67 11.95 -9.32
C PHE A 495 16.01 12.53 -9.75
N ASP A 496 17.01 11.69 -10.01
CA ASP A 496 18.35 12.08 -10.45
C ASP A 496 19.01 13.12 -9.51
N GLY A 497 18.73 13.04 -8.20
CA GLY A 497 19.18 13.99 -7.18
C GLY A 497 18.48 15.37 -7.22
N VAL A 498 17.42 15.53 -8.02
CA VAL A 498 16.62 16.75 -8.13
C VAL A 498 15.29 16.59 -7.38
N LYS A 499 15.05 17.45 -6.39
CA LYS A 499 13.81 17.44 -5.60
C LYS A 499 12.63 17.88 -6.48
N TYR A 500 11.44 17.39 -6.14
CA TYR A 500 10.21 17.76 -6.85
C TYR A 500 9.99 19.28 -6.97
N SER A 501 10.32 20.07 -5.94
CA SER A 501 10.17 21.53 -5.98
C SER A 501 11.03 22.24 -7.03
N ASP A 502 12.10 21.59 -7.46
CA ASP A 502 13.11 22.11 -8.38
C ASP A 502 13.04 21.42 -9.75
N ALA A 503 12.19 20.39 -9.88
CA ALA A 503 12.07 19.58 -11.06
C ALA A 503 11.32 20.29 -12.19
N THR A 504 11.72 20.01 -13.43
CA THR A 504 10.98 20.42 -14.63
C THR A 504 10.20 19.22 -15.18
N PRO A 505 9.09 19.47 -15.92
CA PRO A 505 8.31 18.37 -16.50
C PRO A 505 9.13 17.53 -17.49
N ILE A 506 8.97 16.21 -17.42
CA ILE A 506 9.51 15.30 -18.44
C ILE A 506 8.59 15.34 -19.67
N HIS A 507 9.14 15.74 -20.81
CA HIS A 507 8.37 15.90 -22.04
C HIS A 507 8.24 14.59 -22.83
N PHE A 508 6.99 14.19 -23.10
CA PHE A 508 6.65 13.06 -23.98
C PHE A 508 6.11 13.57 -25.32
N ARG A 509 6.53 12.94 -26.42
CA ARG A 509 6.00 13.27 -27.76
C ARG A 509 4.73 12.46 -28.02
N ALA A 510 3.71 13.09 -28.59
CA ALA A 510 2.47 12.40 -28.94
C ALA A 510 2.74 11.23 -29.91
N GLY A 511 2.20 10.04 -29.60
CA GLY A 511 2.37 8.82 -30.39
C GLY A 511 3.72 8.12 -30.25
N GLU A 512 4.65 8.67 -29.45
CA GLU A 512 5.95 8.08 -29.14
C GLU A 512 5.77 6.79 -28.33
N ARG A 513 6.61 5.78 -28.60
CA ARG A 513 6.76 4.64 -27.70
C ARG A 513 7.99 4.88 -26.85
N LEU A 514 7.77 5.22 -25.59
CA LEU A 514 8.82 5.53 -24.64
C LEU A 514 9.07 4.34 -23.73
N ARG A 515 10.35 4.04 -23.46
CA ARG A 515 10.74 3.20 -22.33
C ARG A 515 11.21 4.10 -21.20
N VAL A 516 10.60 3.98 -20.02
CA VAL A 516 11.13 4.59 -18.79
C VAL A 516 11.78 3.47 -17.99
N VAL A 517 13.06 3.65 -17.64
CA VAL A 517 13.82 2.76 -16.76
C VAL A 517 13.95 3.49 -15.43
N LEU A 518 13.40 2.91 -14.36
CA LEU A 518 13.56 3.43 -13.01
C LEU A 518 14.64 2.62 -12.31
N VAL A 519 15.70 3.28 -11.86
CA VAL A 519 16.76 2.68 -11.04
C VAL A 519 16.49 3.10 -9.61
N ASN A 520 16.31 2.12 -8.71
CA ASN A 520 16.13 2.45 -7.30
C ASN A 520 17.49 2.67 -6.62
N ASP A 521 17.79 3.92 -6.28
CA ASP A 521 19.00 4.35 -5.58
C ASP A 521 18.74 4.71 -4.11
N THR A 522 17.54 4.48 -3.59
CA THR A 522 17.16 4.80 -2.19
C THR A 522 17.45 3.68 -1.22
#